data_AF-A0A540WBI8-F1
#
_entry.id   AF-A0A540WBI8-F1
#
_cell.length_a   1.000
_cell.length_b   1.000
_cell.length_c   1.000
_cell.angle_alpha   90.00
_cell.angle_beta   90.00
_cell.angle_gamma   90.00
#
_symmetry.space_group_name_H-M   'P 1'
#
loop_
_entity.id
_entity.type
_entity.pdbx_description
1 polymer ?
#
loop_
_entity_poly.entity_id
_entity_poly.type
_entity_poly.pdbx_seq_one_letter_code
_entity_poly.pdbx_strand_id
1 'polypeptide(L)'
;MSRLATTLRASGLPVCWAAEFEALRPTASGDRAVRHTALSLARMPAGYRWTVAAALRLFPLAFRLIAHRDPRTADELTISQTMARLRRVPVYAEVLRVTTALALYGALDGTVPAERPAVRVLTGGTR
;
A
#
# COMPACT_ATOMS: atom_id res chain seq x y z
N MET A 1 14.55 -1.66 7.17
CA MET A 1 13.24 -1.13 6.71
C MET A 1 13.46 0.19 6.00
N SER A 2 12.91 0.42 4.80
CA SER A 2 13.16 1.67 4.06
C SER A 2 12.48 2.87 4.74
N ARG A 3 13.08 4.07 4.66
CA ARG A 3 12.52 5.31 5.25
C ARG A 3 11.08 5.61 4.78
N LEU A 4 10.77 5.23 3.53
CA LEU A 4 9.43 5.35 2.98
C LEU A 4 8.45 4.36 3.59
N ALA A 5 8.85 3.11 3.84
CA ALA A 5 7.99 2.14 4.52
C ALA A 5 7.63 2.60 5.95
N THR A 6 8.60 3.18 6.67
CA THR A 6 8.33 3.79 7.98
C THR A 6 7.38 4.97 7.88
N THR A 7 7.57 5.86 6.89
CA THR A 7 6.68 7.02 6.66
C THR A 7 5.26 6.57 6.30
N LEU A 8 5.14 5.53 5.47
CA LEU A 8 3.86 4.96 5.07
C LEU A 8 3.11 4.35 6.26
N ARG A 9 3.77 3.55 7.11
CA ARG A 9 3.15 3.05 8.35
C ARG A 9 2.82 4.18 9.34
N ALA A 10 3.69 5.18 9.45
CA ALA A 10 3.48 6.36 10.28
C ALA A 10 2.34 7.27 9.78
N SER A 11 1.94 7.17 8.51
CA SER A 11 0.77 7.90 7.99
C SER A 11 -0.56 7.33 8.50
N GLY A 12 -0.62 6.04 8.82
CA GLY A 12 -1.88 5.34 9.10
C GLY A 12 -2.63 4.87 7.84
N LEU A 13 -2.11 5.16 6.65
CA LEU A 13 -2.70 4.73 5.38
C LEU A 13 -2.88 3.20 5.25
N PRO A 14 -1.97 2.33 5.75
CA PRO A 14 -2.20 0.89 5.70
C PRO A 14 -3.41 0.41 6.50
N VAL A 15 -3.78 1.10 7.59
CA VAL A 15 -5.00 0.81 8.34
C VAL A 15 -6.23 1.19 7.50
N CYS A 16 -6.16 2.33 6.81
CA CYS A 16 -7.23 2.76 5.92
C CYS A 16 -7.43 1.77 4.77
N TRP A 17 -6.35 1.23 4.20
CA TRP A 17 -6.43 0.20 3.17
C TRP A 17 -7.08 -1.09 3.67
N ALA A 18 -6.70 -1.58 4.85
CA ALA A 18 -7.29 -2.78 5.43
C ALA A 18 -8.78 -2.62 5.71
N ALA A 19 -9.22 -1.42 6.09
CA ALA A 19 -10.64 -1.12 6.29
C ALA A 19 -11.43 -1.06 4.96
N GLU A 20 -10.81 -0.60 3.87
CA GLU A 20 -11.49 -0.46 2.57
C GLU A 20 -11.41 -1.70 1.67
N PHE A 21 -10.38 -2.53 1.84
CA PHE A 21 -10.10 -3.65 0.94
C PHE A 21 -9.86 -4.93 1.74
N GLU A 22 -10.76 -5.90 1.58
CA GLU A 22 -10.68 -7.20 2.26
C GLU A 22 -9.36 -7.93 1.98
N ALA A 23 -8.85 -7.84 0.75
CA ALA A 23 -7.57 -8.43 0.34
C ALA A 23 -6.36 -7.93 1.16
N LEU A 24 -6.48 -6.77 1.82
CA LEU A 24 -5.43 -6.12 2.59
C LEU A 24 -5.59 -6.31 4.11
N ARG A 25 -6.70 -6.90 4.57
CA ARG A 25 -6.95 -7.19 6.00
C ARG A 25 -5.95 -8.19 6.60
N PRO A 26 -5.55 -9.29 5.91
CA PRO A 26 -4.58 -10.22 6.48
C PRO A 26 -3.24 -9.53 6.70
N THR A 27 -2.65 -9.68 7.88
CA THR A 27 -1.40 -9.02 8.28
C THR A 27 -0.25 -9.28 7.27
N ALA A 28 -0.14 -10.50 6.77
CA ALA A 28 0.87 -10.86 5.78
C ALA A 28 0.67 -10.15 4.42
N SER A 29 -0.58 -10.01 3.96
CA SER A 29 -0.92 -9.27 2.74
C SER A 29 -0.65 -7.77 2.91
N GLY A 30 -1.03 -7.21 4.06
CA GLY A 30 -0.76 -5.82 4.42
C GLY A 30 0.73 -5.48 4.45
N ASP A 31 1.56 -6.36 5.03
CA ASP A 31 3.02 -6.15 5.06
C ASP A 31 3.66 -6.23 3.67
N ARG A 32 3.18 -7.14 2.80
CA ARG A 32 3.62 -7.20 1.40
C ARG A 32 3.20 -5.94 0.64
N ALA A 33 1.97 -5.48 0.81
CA ALA A 33 1.46 -4.25 0.22
C ALA A 33 2.29 -3.03 0.62
N VAL A 34 2.62 -2.89 1.91
CA VAL A 34 3.50 -1.82 2.43
C VAL A 34 4.89 -1.91 1.82
N ARG A 35 5.48 -3.12 1.75
CA ARG A 35 6.80 -3.33 1.18
C ARG A 35 6.83 -2.97 -0.31
N HIS A 36 5.90 -3.52 -1.09
CA HIS A 36 5.79 -3.28 -2.53
C HIS A 36 5.62 -1.78 -2.80
N THR A 37 4.65 -1.14 -2.14
CA THR A 37 4.40 0.30 -2.30
C THR A 37 5.64 1.13 -1.97
N ALA A 38 6.30 0.86 -0.85
CA ALA A 38 7.49 1.60 -0.44
C ALA A 38 8.67 1.43 -1.43
N LEU A 39 8.86 0.24 -1.99
CA LEU A 39 9.89 -0.03 -3.00
C LEU A 39 9.58 0.67 -4.31
N SER A 40 8.32 0.62 -4.76
CA SER A 40 7.87 1.28 -5.99
C SER A 40 8.02 2.80 -5.89
N LEU A 41 7.63 3.41 -4.76
CA LEU A 41 7.86 4.84 -4.50
C LEU A 41 9.35 5.19 -4.42
N ALA A 42 10.20 4.32 -3.86
CA ALA A 42 11.64 4.58 -3.77
C ALA A 42 12.35 4.67 -5.13
N ARG A 43 11.78 4.04 -6.17
CA ARG A 43 12.29 4.06 -7.55
C ARG A 43 11.87 5.31 -8.33
N MET A 44 10.94 6.12 -7.82
CA MET A 44 10.53 7.36 -8.48
C MET A 44 11.65 8.40 -8.48
N PRO A 45 11.63 9.37 -9.42
CA PRO A 45 12.57 10.50 -9.39
C PRO A 45 12.45 11.29 -8.08
N ALA A 46 13.55 11.93 -7.67
CA ALA A 46 13.67 12.56 -6.36
C ALA A 46 12.55 13.56 -6.05
N GLY A 47 12.16 14.40 -7.02
CA GLY A 47 11.08 15.38 -6.84
C GLY A 47 9.75 14.72 -6.43
N TYR A 48 9.32 13.70 -7.19
CA TYR A 48 8.09 12.96 -6.89
C TYR A 48 8.17 12.24 -5.53
N ARG A 49 9.33 11.69 -5.17
CA ARG A 49 9.53 11.06 -3.86
C ARG A 49 9.30 12.00 -2.70
N TRP A 50 9.78 13.24 -2.79
CA TRP A 50 9.57 14.24 -1.76
C TRP A 50 8.10 14.62 -1.63
N THR A 51 7.42 14.85 -2.75
CA THR A 51 6.00 15.19 -2.77
C THR A 51 5.16 14.08 -2.14
N VAL A 52 5.39 12.81 -2.51
CA VAL A 52 4.67 11.68 -1.91
C VAL A 52 4.99 11.53 -0.43
N ALA A 53 6.26 11.67 -0.02
CA ALA A 53 6.64 11.61 1.39
C ALA A 53 5.98 12.74 2.21
N ALA A 54 5.87 13.94 1.66
CA ALA A 54 5.17 15.06 2.28
C ALA A 54 3.67 14.78 2.41
N ALA A 55 3.02 14.30 1.34
CA ALA A 55 1.61 13.92 1.36
C ALA A 55 1.32 12.83 2.41
N LEU A 56 2.17 11.81 2.50
CA LEU A 56 2.06 10.75 3.51
C LEU A 56 2.22 11.28 4.95
N ARG A 57 3.13 12.24 5.17
CA ARG A 57 3.29 12.87 6.50
C ARG A 57 2.10 13.75 6.88
N LEU A 58 1.49 14.41 5.91
CA LEU A 58 0.32 15.27 6.12
C LEU A 58 -0.99 14.49 6.21
N PHE A 59 -1.05 13.27 5.67
CA PHE A 59 -2.24 12.42 5.68
C PHE A 59 -2.93 12.29 7.06
N PRO A 60 -2.26 11.97 8.18
CA PRO A 60 -2.93 11.88 9.47
C PRO A 60 -3.50 13.23 9.95
N LEU A 61 -2.92 14.35 9.54
CA LEU A 61 -3.49 15.67 9.81
C LEU A 61 -4.72 15.93 8.94
N ALA A 62 -4.64 15.67 7.63
CA ALA A 62 -5.76 15.82 6.71
C ALA A 62 -6.95 14.94 7.11
N PHE A 63 -6.68 13.70 7.53
CA PHE A 63 -7.70 12.80 8.06
C PHE A 63 -8.35 13.38 9.32
N ARG A 64 -7.56 13.86 10.29
CA ARG A 64 -8.08 14.49 11.51
C ARG A 64 -8.91 15.74 11.23
N LEU A 65 -8.55 16.54 10.23
CA LEU A 65 -9.31 17.73 9.86
C LEU A 65 -10.71 17.40 9.30
N ILE A 66 -10.88 16.24 8.67
CA ILE A 66 -12.16 15.82 8.06
C ILE A 66 -12.99 14.99 9.03
N ALA A 67 -12.35 14.09 9.79
CA ALA A 67 -13.00 13.08 10.62
C ALA A 67 -13.01 13.40 12.11
N HIS A 68 -12.20 14.37 12.56
CA HIS A 68 -11.92 14.64 13.97
C HIS A 68 -11.44 13.41 14.77
N ARG A 69 -10.86 12.43 14.08
CA ARG A 69 -10.34 11.16 14.63
C ARG A 69 -9.00 10.81 14.01
N ASP A 70 -8.22 9.99 14.70
CA ASP A 70 -6.97 9.45 14.15
C ASP A 70 -7.29 8.26 13.22
N PRO A 71 -6.63 8.13 12.05
CA PRO A 71 -6.88 7.02 11.14
C PRO A 71 -6.62 5.63 11.74
N ARG A 72 -5.85 5.52 12.83
CA ARG A 72 -5.58 4.24 13.50
C ARG A 72 -6.64 3.82 14.51
N THR A 73 -7.46 4.77 14.97
CA THR A 73 -8.46 4.53 16.03
C THR A 73 -9.89 4.74 15.53
N ALA A 74 -10.06 5.26 14.31
CA ALA A 74 -11.35 5.38 13.65
C ALA A 74 -11.93 4.00 13.30
N ASP A 75 -13.26 3.92 13.30
CA ASP A 75 -14.00 2.75 12.82
C ASP A 75 -14.01 2.68 11.28
N GLU A 76 -14.32 1.50 10.73
CA GLU A 76 -14.29 1.24 9.29
C GLU A 76 -15.20 2.19 8.49
N LEU A 77 -16.36 2.57 9.07
CA LEU A 77 -17.30 3.51 8.46
C LEU A 77 -16.68 4.92 8.35
N THR A 78 -16.13 5.45 9.44
CA THR A 78 -15.48 6.78 9.42
C THR A 78 -14.30 6.80 8.48
N ILE A 79 -13.50 5.73 8.45
CA ILE A 79 -12.40 5.58 7.50
C ILE A 79 -12.92 5.66 6.07
N SER A 80 -13.90 4.85 5.70
CA SER A 80 -14.45 4.80 4.34
C SER A 80 -15.00 6.16 3.90
N GLN A 81 -15.77 6.82 4.76
CA GLN A 81 -16.31 8.16 4.48
C GLN A 81 -15.22 9.22 4.33
N THR A 82 -14.21 9.19 5.20
CA THR A 82 -13.11 10.15 5.19
C THR A 82 -12.22 9.95 3.97
N MET A 83 -11.92 8.70 3.62
CA MET A 83 -11.18 8.35 2.41
C MET A 83 -11.94 8.79 1.15
N ALA A 84 -13.26 8.61 1.10
CA ALA A 84 -14.09 9.12 0.01
C ALA A 84 -14.02 10.66 -0.12
N ARG A 85 -13.98 11.39 1.00
CA ARG A 85 -13.79 12.86 0.99
C ARG A 85 -12.37 13.27 0.57
N LEU A 86 -11.34 12.60 1.07
CA LEU A 86 -9.95 12.86 0.69
C LEU A 86 -9.70 12.63 -0.79
N ARG A 87 -10.36 11.63 -1.40
CA ARG A 87 -10.31 11.39 -2.85
C ARG A 87 -10.91 12.52 -3.69
N ARG A 88 -11.65 13.46 -3.10
CA ARG A 88 -12.14 14.67 -3.79
C ARG A 88 -11.13 15.80 -3.81
N VAL A 89 -10.06 15.73 -3.00
CA VAL A 89 -8.97 16.70 -2.99
C VAL A 89 -7.95 16.29 -4.06
N PRO A 90 -7.65 17.12 -5.09
CA PRO A 90 -6.87 16.68 -6.26
C PRO A 90 -5.53 16.01 -5.93
N VAL A 91 -4.77 16.57 -4.97
CA VAL A 91 -3.47 16.02 -4.55
C VAL A 91 -3.63 14.65 -3.89
N TYR A 92 -4.63 14.51 -3.01
CA TYR A 92 -4.87 13.24 -2.33
C TYR A 92 -5.55 12.21 -3.23
N ALA A 93 -6.38 12.63 -4.18
CA ALA A 93 -6.99 11.75 -5.16
C ALA A 93 -5.92 10.92 -5.88
N GLU A 94 -4.87 11.59 -6.38
CA GLU A 94 -3.81 10.91 -7.12
C GLU A 94 -2.91 10.06 -6.22
N VAL A 95 -2.51 10.59 -5.06
CA VAL A 95 -1.67 9.83 -4.10
C VAL A 95 -2.40 8.58 -3.63
N LEU A 96 -3.69 8.68 -3.28
CA LEU A 96 -4.50 7.55 -2.83
C LEU A 96 -4.70 6.56 -3.97
N ARG A 97 -5.02 7.02 -5.18
CA ARG A 97 -5.18 6.15 -6.36
C ARG A 97 -3.93 5.31 -6.62
N VAL A 98 -2.77 5.95 -6.72
CA VAL A 98 -1.49 5.28 -7.01
C VAL A 98 -1.09 4.33 -5.89
N THR A 99 -1.15 4.78 -4.64
CA THR A 99 -0.69 3.97 -3.50
C THR A 99 -1.63 2.81 -3.20
N THR A 100 -2.95 2.98 -3.37
CA THR A 100 -3.91 1.87 -3.28
C THR A 100 -3.70 0.85 -4.40
N ALA A 101 -3.47 1.27 -5.64
CA ALA A 101 -3.18 0.35 -6.74
C ALA A 101 -1.91 -0.48 -6.46
N LEU A 102 -0.84 0.17 -6.00
CA LEU A 102 0.41 -0.50 -5.61
C LEU A 102 0.23 -1.44 -4.40
N ALA A 103 -0.61 -1.05 -3.44
CA ALA A 103 -0.91 -1.88 -2.27
C ALA A 103 -1.64 -3.16 -2.68
N LEU A 104 -2.69 -3.04 -3.50
CA LEU A 104 -3.45 -4.17 -4.03
C LEU A 104 -2.56 -5.08 -4.88
N TYR A 105 -1.77 -4.51 -5.79
CA TYR A 105 -0.82 -5.28 -6.59
C TYR A 105 0.21 -6.01 -5.71
N GLY A 106 0.77 -5.31 -4.72
CA GLY A 106 1.72 -5.90 -3.77
C GLY A 106 1.15 -7.00 -2.88
N ALA A 107 -0.15 -6.96 -2.61
CA ALA A 107 -0.84 -8.04 -1.90
C ALA A 107 -1.01 -9.29 -2.76
N LEU A 108 -1.28 -9.10 -4.07
CA LEU A 108 -1.40 -10.16 -5.07
C LEU A 108 -0.05 -10.83 -5.40
N ASP A 109 1.05 -10.08 -5.43
CA ASP A 109 2.42 -10.58 -5.66
C ASP A 109 2.84 -11.71 -4.68
N GLY A 110 2.09 -11.94 -3.61
CA GLY A 110 2.29 -13.07 -2.67
C GLY A 110 1.70 -14.41 -3.10
N THR A 111 1.06 -14.51 -4.28
CA THR A 111 0.36 -15.72 -4.76
C THR A 111 1.10 -16.48 -5.87
N VAL A 112 2.43 -16.38 -5.93
CA VAL A 112 3.21 -17.38 -6.66
C VAL A 112 3.63 -18.46 -5.66
N PRO A 113 2.94 -19.61 -5.57
CA PRO A 113 3.59 -20.79 -5.01
C PRO A 113 4.89 -20.97 -5.77
N ALA A 114 5.99 -21.04 -5.03
CA ALA A 114 7.27 -21.44 -5.57
C ALA A 114 7.21 -22.93 -5.96
N GLU A 115 6.42 -23.24 -6.97
CA GLU A 115 6.51 -24.48 -7.70
C GLU A 115 6.61 -24.06 -9.17
N ARG A 116 7.81 -23.59 -9.54
CA ARG A 116 8.28 -23.94 -10.87
C ARG A 116 8.35 -25.46 -10.84
N PRO A 117 7.51 -26.22 -11.57
CA PRO A 117 7.86 -27.60 -11.81
C PRO A 117 9.23 -27.53 -12.45
N ALA A 118 10.23 -28.09 -11.78
CA ALA A 118 11.48 -28.37 -12.43
C ALA A 118 11.09 -29.16 -13.68
N VAL A 119 11.17 -28.52 -14.85
CA VAL A 119 11.11 -29.22 -16.12
C VAL A 119 12.34 -30.10 -16.09
N ARG A 120 12.17 -31.29 -15.51
CA ARG A 120 13.11 -32.37 -15.56
C ARG A 120 13.08 -32.77 -17.02
N VAL A 121 13.94 -32.14 -17.82
CA VAL A 121 14.27 -32.63 -19.14
C VAL A 121 14.80 -34.03 -18.88
N LEU A 122 13.94 -35.02 -19.10
CA LEU A 122 14.36 -36.41 -19.22
C LEU A 122 15.20 -36.43 -20.49
N THR A 123 16.50 -36.18 -20.35
CA THR A 123 17.48 -36.64 -21.32
C THR A 123 17.35 -38.15 -21.33
N GLY A 124 16.53 -38.64 -22.26
CA GLY A 124 16.45 -40.05 -22.60
C GLY A 124 17.85 -40.57 -22.84
N GLY A 125 18.15 -41.68 -22.20
CA GLY A 125 19.42 -42.36 -22.37
C GLY A 125 19.60 -42.81 -23.82
N THR A 126 20.85 -42.77 -24.26
CA THR A 126 21.41 -43.80 -25.13
C THR A 126 22.90 -43.88 -24.83
N ARG A 127 23.30 -44.88 -24.04
CA ARG A 127 24.31 -45.91 -24.39
C ARG A 127 24.77 -46.64 -23.14
#